data_AF-A0A4Y9Y597-F1
#
_entry.id   AF-A0A4Y9Y597-F1
#
_cell.length_a   1.000
_cell.length_b   1.000
_cell.length_c   1.000
_cell.angle_alpha   90.00
_cell.angle_beta   90.00
_cell.angle_gamma   90.00
#
_symmetry.space_group_name_H-M   'P 1'
#
loop_
_entity.id
_entity.type
_entity.pdbx_description
1 polymer ?
#
loop_
_entity_poly.entity_id
_entity_poly.type
_entity_poly.pdbx_seq_one_letter_code
_entity_poly.pdbx_strand_id
1 'polypeptide(L)'
;MDSARAEGTPDTAFAIVKCMLGRVLPEASTVTDQRPELERPPGSNKGERDILSDFLRYINIYCSMSKFFTHVHEAVSKARGNTTDIAAKTRAFAEEKMLDVPYVDLTIKFIGASGLPKMDVVGSADPYFIAKLDDKIKFVSTVKVNTLTPVWNEMWCVKNVPAHANLHVQVMDKDAGPKDDYIGRFSITVGPGAKEAEIEGFILKRTKGTFWLHIDVNPPSRPNAPAYIFDGPIRFTRHFSPTVGLLTSINDERLYSTWKMYIRGVPLFFGTTTQGWNRDYKAAQSIFGPGPGSLAVRSSIQAGHRMLYARTTRNGFGIIEKPTDILNLLHGGKNTLGSRTFAEHRIKPVVYTYVIAIDDQSFRFSETGAAFFVDFASKHALHANCQEAVYYSGEFHPRPEGGWASFSDDTPDEAVKWELVIDNNSGTYSPDPMMLPALKELLEYNFPGFAIYAFDRQDPRLTESREACRAYALKYRGVKQEELQPHANAGEETLSHQAAATTESGQGTDTTDETPGADTEQGAPSS
;
A
#
# COMPACT_ATOMS: atom_id res chain seq x y z
N MET A 1 -22.62 -35.60 -43.85
CA MET A 1 -23.40 -36.35 -42.86
C MET A 1 -22.43 -36.84 -41.80
N ASP A 2 -22.73 -36.43 -40.57
CA ASP A 2 -22.26 -36.84 -39.25
C ASP A 2 -20.80 -36.65 -38.81
N SER A 3 -20.68 -35.67 -37.90
CA SER A 3 -19.61 -35.48 -36.94
C SER A 3 -19.76 -36.47 -35.76
N ALA A 4 -18.71 -37.19 -35.41
CA ALA A 4 -18.64 -37.91 -34.15
C ALA A 4 -18.05 -37.01 -33.06
N ARG A 5 -18.89 -36.64 -32.09
CA ARG A 5 -18.53 -36.06 -30.79
C ARG A 5 -17.87 -37.16 -29.94
N ALA A 6 -16.65 -36.92 -29.48
CA ALA A 6 -16.07 -37.70 -28.37
C ALA A 6 -16.46 -37.03 -27.05
N GLU A 7 -17.43 -37.61 -26.36
CA GLU A 7 -17.78 -37.26 -24.98
C GLU A 7 -16.73 -37.89 -24.04
N GLY A 8 -15.92 -37.06 -23.40
CA GLY A 8 -15.03 -37.48 -22.31
C GLY A 8 -15.84 -37.66 -21.03
N THR A 9 -15.89 -38.90 -20.53
CA THR A 9 -16.60 -39.29 -19.31
C THR A 9 -15.92 -38.76 -18.03
N PRO A 10 -16.67 -38.56 -16.91
CA PRO A 10 -16.17 -37.97 -15.66
C PRO A 10 -15.09 -38.77 -14.90
N ASP A 11 -14.80 -40.00 -15.29
CA ASP A 11 -13.92 -40.91 -14.54
C ASP A 11 -12.42 -40.59 -14.67
N THR A 12 -12.00 -39.84 -15.71
CA THR A 12 -10.58 -39.51 -15.94
C THR A 12 -10.06 -38.47 -14.95
N ALA A 13 -10.93 -37.58 -14.45
CA ALA A 13 -10.57 -36.58 -13.45
C ALA A 13 -10.32 -37.22 -12.07
N PHE A 14 -11.06 -38.28 -11.73
CA PHE A 14 -10.89 -39.03 -10.48
C PHE A 14 -9.57 -39.80 -10.45
N ALA A 15 -9.11 -40.32 -11.59
CA ALA A 15 -7.83 -41.00 -11.73
C ALA A 15 -6.62 -40.05 -11.60
N ILE A 16 -6.74 -38.81 -12.08
CA ILE A 16 -5.66 -37.79 -12.00
C ILE A 16 -5.50 -37.28 -10.56
N VAL A 17 -6.60 -37.06 -9.85
CA VAL A 17 -6.57 -36.64 -8.42
C VAL A 17 -5.99 -37.74 -7.53
N LYS A 18 -6.31 -39.01 -7.81
CA LYS A 18 -5.73 -40.16 -7.08
C LYS A 18 -4.23 -40.35 -7.36
N CYS A 19 -3.76 -39.98 -8.56
CA CYS A 19 -2.35 -40.03 -8.94
C CYS A 19 -1.53 -38.88 -8.29
N MET A 20 -2.14 -37.70 -8.09
CA MET A 20 -1.47 -36.56 -7.44
C MET A 20 -1.42 -36.67 -5.91
N LEU A 21 -2.40 -37.29 -5.26
CA LEU A 21 -2.41 -37.50 -3.82
C LEU A 21 -1.48 -38.63 -3.34
N GLY A 22 -0.99 -39.50 -4.24
CA GLY A 22 -0.09 -40.61 -3.92
C GLY A 22 1.39 -40.24 -3.72
N ARG A 23 1.76 -38.95 -3.82
CA ARG A 23 3.18 -38.49 -3.75
C ARG A 23 3.57 -37.75 -2.46
N VAL A 24 2.73 -37.79 -1.42
CA VAL A 24 2.99 -37.12 -0.14
C VAL A 24 3.00 -38.12 1.01
N LEU A 25 3.78 -39.19 0.92
CA LEU A 25 4.27 -39.98 2.08
C LEU A 25 5.58 -40.69 1.66
N PRO A 26 6.64 -40.72 2.50
CA PRO A 26 7.93 -41.29 2.12
C PRO A 26 7.89 -42.84 2.10
N GLU A 27 8.60 -43.41 1.13
CA GLU A 27 8.80 -44.85 0.96
C GLU A 27 9.57 -45.46 2.14
N ALA A 28 9.01 -46.52 2.75
CA ALA A 28 9.76 -47.48 3.56
C ALA A 28 9.87 -48.79 2.77
N SER A 29 11.10 -49.27 2.69
CA SER A 29 11.55 -50.37 1.83
C SER A 29 11.07 -51.75 2.31
N THR A 30 10.78 -52.60 1.32
CA THR A 30 10.66 -54.07 1.30
C THR A 30 11.17 -54.86 2.52
N VAL A 31 10.28 -55.64 3.17
CA VAL A 31 10.56 -56.96 3.77
C VAL A 31 9.33 -57.87 3.59
N THR A 32 9.61 -59.13 3.31
CA THR A 32 8.77 -60.26 2.89
C THR A 32 7.70 -60.73 3.88
N ASP A 33 6.61 -61.23 3.27
CA ASP A 33 5.68 -62.30 3.67
C ASP A 33 5.86 -62.95 5.05
N GLN A 34 4.88 -62.75 5.94
CA GLN A 34 4.28 -63.77 6.82
C GLN A 34 3.05 -63.19 7.54
N ARG A 35 1.88 -63.83 7.38
CA ARG A 35 0.73 -63.67 8.30
C ARG A 35 1.12 -64.19 9.70
N PRO A 36 0.73 -63.50 10.77
CA PRO A 36 -0.45 -63.97 11.50
C PRO A 36 -1.41 -62.86 11.97
N GLU A 37 -2.65 -63.29 12.23
CA GLU A 37 -3.72 -62.58 12.95
C GLU A 37 -3.22 -61.86 14.22
N LEU A 38 -3.50 -60.55 14.35
CA LEU A 38 -3.67 -59.88 15.63
C LEU A 38 -4.45 -58.55 15.49
N GLU A 39 -5.59 -58.49 16.16
CA GLU A 39 -6.36 -57.36 16.71
C GLU A 39 -6.47 -56.01 15.96
N ARG A 40 -7.73 -55.61 15.69
CA ARG A 40 -8.14 -54.28 15.24
C ARG A 40 -7.86 -53.22 16.33
N PRO A 41 -7.20 -52.08 16.02
CA PRO A 41 -7.31 -50.89 16.85
C PRO A 41 -8.58 -50.09 16.47
N PRO A 42 -9.41 -49.67 17.44
CA PRO A 42 -10.52 -48.76 17.21
C PRO A 42 -10.02 -47.32 17.20
N GLY A 43 -10.58 -46.49 16.30
CA GLY A 43 -10.35 -45.04 16.31
C GLY A 43 -9.69 -44.50 15.05
N SER A 44 -10.34 -44.68 13.90
CA SER A 44 -10.05 -43.84 12.74
C SER A 44 -10.79 -42.51 12.92
N ASN A 45 -10.00 -41.44 13.03
CA ASN A 45 -10.42 -40.06 13.27
C ASN A 45 -11.58 -39.63 12.37
N LYS A 46 -12.73 -39.41 12.99
CA LYS A 46 -13.90 -38.75 12.39
C LYS A 46 -13.51 -37.36 11.85
N GLY A 47 -12.60 -36.66 12.54
CA GLY A 47 -12.10 -35.33 12.14
C GLY A 47 -11.32 -35.26 10.83
N GLU A 48 -10.51 -36.26 10.45
CA GLU A 48 -9.77 -36.22 9.17
C GLU A 48 -10.66 -36.51 7.96
N ARG A 49 -11.67 -37.37 8.14
CA ARG A 49 -12.67 -37.64 7.09
C ARG A 49 -13.62 -36.48 6.89
N ASP A 50 -13.97 -35.77 7.97
CA ASP A 50 -14.80 -34.58 7.94
C ASP A 50 -14.08 -33.43 7.22
N ILE A 51 -12.78 -33.20 7.49
CA ILE A 51 -11.98 -32.17 6.78
C ILE A 51 -11.88 -32.45 5.28
N LEU A 52 -11.62 -33.70 4.88
CA LEU A 52 -11.51 -34.06 3.46
C LEU A 52 -12.87 -33.98 2.75
N SER A 53 -13.94 -34.38 3.44
CA SER A 53 -15.33 -34.26 2.96
C SER A 53 -15.73 -32.80 2.77
N ASP A 54 -15.44 -31.94 3.74
CA ASP A 54 -15.72 -30.51 3.68
C ASP A 54 -14.89 -29.83 2.59
N PHE A 55 -13.63 -30.22 2.44
CA PHE A 55 -12.76 -29.74 1.36
C PHE A 55 -13.27 -30.13 -0.04
N LEU A 56 -13.71 -31.39 -0.22
CA LEU A 56 -14.28 -31.86 -1.49
C LEU A 56 -15.64 -31.23 -1.78
N ARG A 57 -16.47 -31.03 -0.75
CA ARG A 57 -17.75 -30.31 -0.86
C ARG A 57 -17.53 -28.86 -1.26
N TYR A 58 -16.53 -28.20 -0.66
CA TYR A 58 -16.12 -26.85 -1.01
C TYR A 58 -15.63 -26.76 -2.46
N ILE A 59 -14.76 -27.68 -2.92
CA ILE A 59 -14.31 -27.73 -4.31
C ILE A 59 -15.49 -27.90 -5.27
N ASN A 60 -16.44 -28.78 -4.96
CA ASN A 60 -17.60 -29.00 -5.82
C ASN A 60 -18.52 -27.76 -5.90
N ILE A 61 -18.78 -27.09 -4.78
CA ILE A 61 -19.55 -25.85 -4.74
C ILE A 61 -18.82 -24.75 -5.52
N TYR A 62 -17.51 -24.60 -5.29
CA TYR A 62 -16.67 -23.64 -5.99
C TYR A 62 -16.67 -23.89 -7.49
N CYS A 63 -16.43 -25.13 -7.94
CA CYS A 63 -16.43 -25.48 -9.36
C CYS A 63 -17.81 -25.27 -10.00
N SER A 64 -18.90 -25.60 -9.30
CA SER A 64 -20.26 -25.39 -9.80
C SER A 64 -20.59 -23.91 -9.95
N MET A 65 -20.29 -23.10 -8.93
CA MET A 65 -20.51 -21.65 -8.98
C MET A 65 -19.58 -20.96 -9.98
N SER A 66 -18.31 -21.34 -10.02
CA SER A 66 -17.35 -20.83 -11.01
C SER A 66 -17.83 -21.14 -12.43
N LYS A 67 -18.32 -22.35 -12.71
CA LYS A 67 -18.94 -22.70 -13.99
C LYS A 67 -20.16 -21.84 -14.26
N PHE A 68 -21.06 -21.68 -13.29
CA PHE A 68 -22.26 -20.84 -13.45
C PHE A 68 -21.88 -19.40 -13.81
N PHE A 69 -21.01 -18.75 -13.04
CA PHE A 69 -20.58 -17.38 -13.30
C PHE A 69 -19.80 -17.25 -14.60
N THR A 70 -18.97 -18.24 -14.96
CA THR A 70 -18.27 -18.25 -16.25
C THR A 70 -19.27 -18.31 -17.41
N HIS A 71 -20.29 -19.18 -17.33
CA HIS A 71 -21.33 -19.28 -18.36
C HIS A 71 -22.17 -18.00 -18.45
N VAL A 72 -22.49 -17.38 -17.31
CA VAL A 72 -23.20 -16.11 -17.28
C VAL A 72 -22.34 -14.99 -17.86
N HIS A 73 -21.07 -14.89 -17.47
CA HIS A 73 -20.14 -13.91 -18.01
C HIS A 73 -19.94 -14.08 -19.52
N GLU A 74 -19.79 -15.31 -20.00
CA GLU A 74 -19.62 -15.62 -21.43
C GLU A 74 -20.91 -15.36 -22.23
N ALA A 75 -22.08 -15.65 -21.66
CA ALA A 75 -23.37 -15.29 -22.24
C ALA A 75 -23.56 -13.76 -22.30
N VAL A 76 -23.11 -13.04 -21.27
CA VAL A 76 -23.16 -11.57 -21.19
C VAL A 76 -22.14 -10.92 -22.11
N SER A 77 -20.93 -11.46 -22.26
CA SER A 77 -19.90 -10.94 -23.17
C SER A 77 -20.27 -11.12 -24.64
N LYS A 78 -21.11 -12.11 -24.96
CA LYS A 78 -21.69 -12.30 -26.30
C LYS A 78 -22.89 -11.37 -26.58
N ALA A 79 -23.51 -10.77 -25.55
CA ALA A 79 -24.60 -9.81 -25.72
C ALA A 79 -24.07 -8.38 -25.98
N ARG A 80 -24.54 -7.74 -27.05
CA ARG A 80 -24.13 -6.39 -27.50
C ARG A 80 -24.69 -5.24 -26.63
N GLY A 81 -24.46 -5.26 -25.31
CA GLY A 81 -24.84 -4.20 -24.36
C GLY A 81 -23.65 -3.67 -23.54
N ASN A 82 -23.81 -2.53 -22.85
CA ASN A 82 -22.80 -2.00 -21.91
C ASN A 82 -22.54 -3.02 -20.79
N THR A 83 -21.42 -3.75 -20.91
CA THR A 83 -21.04 -4.91 -20.10
C THR A 83 -20.97 -4.64 -18.59
N THR A 84 -20.67 -3.40 -18.20
CA THR A 84 -20.55 -2.97 -16.80
C THR A 84 -21.89 -2.91 -16.07
N ASP A 85 -23.00 -2.62 -16.74
CA ASP A 85 -24.32 -2.46 -16.11
C ASP A 85 -25.02 -3.80 -15.86
N ILE A 86 -24.81 -4.77 -16.75
CA ILE A 86 -25.42 -6.11 -16.65
C ILE A 86 -24.70 -6.98 -15.62
N ALA A 87 -23.37 -6.99 -15.61
CA ALA A 87 -22.60 -7.71 -14.60
C ALA A 87 -22.87 -7.16 -13.18
N ALA A 88 -23.02 -5.84 -13.04
CA ALA A 88 -23.42 -5.21 -11.79
C ALA A 88 -24.85 -5.60 -11.37
N LYS A 89 -25.82 -5.63 -12.30
CA LYS A 89 -27.19 -6.09 -12.03
C LYS A 89 -27.26 -7.57 -11.68
N THR A 90 -26.47 -8.44 -12.32
CA THR A 90 -26.37 -9.85 -11.97
C THR A 90 -25.72 -10.06 -10.61
N ARG A 91 -24.70 -9.25 -10.26
CA ARG A 91 -24.08 -9.25 -8.93
C ARG A 91 -25.05 -8.79 -7.86
N ALA A 92 -25.76 -7.68 -8.09
CA ALA A 92 -26.81 -7.19 -7.19
C ALA A 92 -27.92 -8.23 -7.00
N PHE A 93 -28.32 -8.94 -8.06
CA PHE A 93 -29.29 -10.03 -8.00
C PHE A 93 -28.76 -11.26 -7.22
N ALA A 94 -27.48 -11.59 -7.35
CA ALA A 94 -26.85 -12.67 -6.58
C ALA A 94 -26.70 -12.30 -5.09
N GLU A 95 -26.37 -11.03 -4.79
CA GLU A 95 -26.32 -10.46 -3.44
C GLU A 95 -27.72 -10.38 -2.80
N GLU A 96 -28.75 -10.00 -3.57
CA GLU A 96 -30.16 -9.95 -3.15
C GLU A 96 -30.74 -11.34 -2.85
N LYS A 97 -30.24 -12.39 -3.51
CA LYS A 97 -30.76 -13.76 -3.41
C LYS A 97 -30.16 -14.61 -2.27
N MET A 98 -29.34 -14.06 -1.37
CA MET A 98 -28.74 -14.80 -0.24
C MET A 98 -28.18 -16.18 -0.64
N LEU A 99 -27.52 -16.27 -1.79
CA LEU A 99 -26.63 -17.40 -2.02
C LEU A 99 -25.42 -17.18 -1.12
N ASP A 100 -25.10 -18.12 -0.24
CA ASP A 100 -23.84 -18.14 0.52
C ASP A 100 -22.70 -17.97 -0.48
N VAL A 101 -22.20 -16.75 -0.63
CA VAL A 101 -21.09 -16.46 -1.52
C VAL A 101 -19.87 -17.09 -0.87
N PRO A 102 -19.28 -18.15 -1.44
CA PRO A 102 -18.10 -18.73 -0.85
C PRO A 102 -16.97 -17.72 -0.96
N TYR A 103 -16.25 -17.54 0.14
CA TYR A 103 -15.03 -16.76 0.16
C TYR A 103 -13.83 -17.69 -0.07
N VAL A 104 -12.76 -17.14 -0.64
CA VAL A 104 -11.52 -17.82 -0.98
C VAL A 104 -10.33 -16.97 -0.55
N ASP A 105 -9.18 -17.62 -0.35
CA ASP A 105 -7.89 -16.96 -0.27
C ASP A 105 -7.21 -17.02 -1.64
N LEU A 106 -6.74 -15.88 -2.13
CA LEU A 106 -6.12 -15.73 -3.44
C LEU A 106 -4.61 -15.47 -3.32
N THR A 107 -3.84 -16.16 -4.16
CA THR A 107 -2.47 -15.77 -4.50
C THR A 107 -2.40 -15.49 -5.99
N ILE A 108 -2.17 -14.24 -6.36
CA ILE A 108 -2.13 -13.78 -7.75
C ILE A 108 -0.67 -13.48 -8.10
N LYS A 109 -0.11 -14.22 -9.07
CA LYS A 109 1.22 -13.96 -9.62
C LYS A 109 1.06 -13.27 -10.97
N PHE A 110 1.42 -12.00 -11.03
CA PHE A 110 1.49 -11.22 -12.26
C PHE A 110 2.82 -11.49 -12.95
N ILE A 111 2.80 -12.19 -14.08
CA ILE A 111 4.00 -12.72 -14.72
C ILE A 111 4.64 -11.64 -15.60
N GLY A 112 3.92 -11.16 -16.62
CA GLY A 112 4.45 -10.25 -17.61
C GLY A 112 3.42 -9.86 -18.68
N ALA A 113 3.85 -9.03 -19.61
CA ALA A 113 3.09 -8.71 -20.81
C ALA A 113 4.02 -8.68 -22.05
N SER A 114 3.44 -8.74 -23.24
CA SER A 114 4.17 -8.55 -24.50
C SER A 114 3.34 -7.79 -25.53
N GLY A 115 4.03 -7.24 -26.54
CA GLY A 115 3.37 -6.55 -27.64
C GLY A 115 2.75 -5.21 -27.22
N LEU A 116 3.29 -4.59 -26.16
CA LEU A 116 2.87 -3.26 -25.76
C LEU A 116 3.21 -2.23 -26.86
N PRO A 117 2.40 -1.19 -27.06
CA PRO A 117 2.72 -0.13 -27.99
C PRO A 117 3.91 0.70 -27.48
N LYS A 118 4.67 1.27 -28.42
CA LYS A 118 5.60 2.35 -28.10
C LYS A 118 4.80 3.58 -27.66
N MET A 119 5.20 4.19 -26.56
CA MET A 119 4.52 5.34 -25.97
C MET A 119 5.46 6.56 -25.91
N ASP A 120 6.76 6.34 -25.72
CA ASP A 120 7.76 7.40 -25.70
C ASP A 120 8.22 7.87 -27.09
N VAL A 121 8.50 9.17 -27.21
CA VAL A 121 9.15 9.78 -28.39
C VAL A 121 10.55 9.19 -28.59
N VAL A 122 11.34 9.07 -27.52
CA VAL A 122 12.67 8.47 -27.48
C VAL A 122 12.69 7.36 -26.42
N GLY A 123 12.98 6.11 -26.79
CA GLY A 123 12.79 4.95 -25.90
C GLY A 123 11.66 4.05 -26.38
N SER A 124 11.09 3.21 -25.51
CA SER A 124 9.97 2.32 -25.83
C SER A 124 8.72 2.71 -25.04
N ALA A 125 8.59 2.15 -23.84
CA ALA A 125 7.63 2.45 -22.81
C ALA A 125 8.28 2.03 -21.48
N ASP A 126 7.86 2.64 -20.38
CA ASP A 126 8.16 2.31 -19.00
C ASP A 126 6.92 1.68 -18.29
N PRO A 127 6.45 0.49 -18.70
CA PRO A 127 5.17 -0.05 -18.26
C PRO A 127 5.12 -0.44 -16.78
N TYR A 128 3.96 -0.17 -16.17
CA TYR A 128 3.52 -0.75 -14.89
C TYR A 128 2.02 -1.07 -14.96
N PHE A 129 1.50 -1.78 -13.96
CA PHE A 129 0.07 -2.05 -13.87
C PHE A 129 -0.51 -1.71 -12.50
N ILE A 130 -1.80 -1.39 -12.52
CA ILE A 130 -2.66 -1.22 -11.34
C ILE A 130 -3.71 -2.32 -11.41
N ALA A 131 -3.65 -3.25 -10.45
CA ALA A 131 -4.64 -4.30 -10.28
C ALA A 131 -5.59 -3.95 -9.13
N LYS A 132 -6.89 -4.20 -9.31
CA LYS A 132 -7.91 -3.98 -8.29
C LYS A 132 -8.84 -5.19 -8.21
N LEU A 133 -9.16 -5.62 -6.99
CA LEU A 133 -10.20 -6.62 -6.75
C LEU A 133 -11.48 -5.90 -6.33
N ASP A 134 -12.51 -5.96 -7.19
CA ASP A 134 -13.82 -5.31 -7.01
C ASP A 134 -13.75 -3.84 -6.56
N ASP A 135 -12.69 -3.13 -6.97
CA ASP A 135 -12.36 -1.77 -6.52
C ASP A 135 -12.23 -1.60 -4.99
N LYS A 136 -12.17 -2.69 -4.21
CA LYS A 136 -12.05 -2.69 -2.74
C LYS A 136 -10.61 -2.64 -2.26
N ILE A 137 -9.72 -3.33 -2.95
CA ILE A 137 -8.29 -3.35 -2.65
C ILE A 137 -7.50 -3.23 -3.94
N LYS A 138 -6.38 -2.50 -3.88
CA LYS A 138 -5.52 -2.21 -5.02
C LYS A 138 -4.12 -2.74 -4.80
N PHE A 139 -3.49 -3.07 -5.91
CA PHE A 139 -2.10 -3.45 -6.02
C PHE A 139 -1.49 -2.68 -7.18
N VAL A 140 -0.26 -2.21 -7.01
CA VAL A 140 0.44 -1.49 -8.07
C VAL A 140 1.85 -2.05 -8.23
N SER A 141 2.22 -2.42 -9.44
CA SER A 141 3.50 -3.04 -9.72
C SER A 141 4.67 -2.06 -9.74
N THR A 142 5.88 -2.62 -9.83
CA THR A 142 7.08 -1.88 -10.20
C THR A 142 7.04 -1.46 -11.67
N VAL A 143 7.68 -0.33 -11.96
CA VAL A 143 7.89 0.17 -13.32
C VAL A 143 9.02 -0.63 -13.97
N LYS A 144 8.83 -1.07 -15.22
CA LYS A 144 9.87 -1.73 -16.01
C LYS A 144 10.35 -0.77 -17.08
N VAL A 145 11.62 -0.40 -17.04
CA VAL A 145 12.16 0.67 -17.88
C VAL A 145 12.40 0.18 -19.31
N ASN A 146 12.01 1.00 -20.28
CA ASN A 146 12.29 0.89 -21.70
C ASN A 146 12.05 -0.51 -22.28
N THR A 147 10.83 -1.03 -22.11
CA THR A 147 10.46 -2.37 -22.58
C THR A 147 9.01 -2.46 -23.04
N LEU A 148 8.80 -3.18 -24.15
CA LEU A 148 7.47 -3.57 -24.65
C LEU A 148 7.07 -4.99 -24.25
N THR A 149 7.95 -5.68 -23.54
CA THR A 149 7.77 -7.05 -23.03
C THR A 149 8.14 -7.12 -21.55
N PRO A 150 7.44 -6.39 -20.67
CA PRO A 150 7.78 -6.34 -19.26
C PRO A 150 7.57 -7.69 -18.58
N VAL A 151 8.52 -8.05 -17.71
CA VAL A 151 8.40 -9.18 -16.79
C VAL A 151 8.38 -8.63 -15.36
N TRP A 152 7.23 -8.76 -14.70
CA TRP A 152 7.07 -8.31 -13.30
C TRP A 152 7.42 -9.42 -12.33
N ASN A 153 6.90 -10.64 -12.54
CA ASN A 153 6.99 -11.75 -11.58
C ASN A 153 6.63 -11.34 -10.15
N GLU A 154 5.54 -10.59 -10.03
CA GLU A 154 5.12 -9.97 -8.79
C GLU A 154 3.91 -10.69 -8.19
N MET A 155 3.97 -10.98 -6.90
CA MET A 155 2.91 -11.72 -6.19
C MET A 155 2.03 -10.82 -5.33
N TRP A 156 0.73 -11.12 -5.27
CA TRP A 156 -0.25 -10.46 -4.41
C TRP A 156 -1.14 -11.50 -3.72
N CYS A 157 -1.07 -11.54 -2.39
CA CYS A 157 -1.87 -12.42 -1.54
C CYS A 157 -3.00 -11.62 -0.90
N VAL A 158 -4.23 -12.09 -1.10
CA VAL A 158 -5.44 -11.47 -0.54
C VAL A 158 -6.32 -12.54 0.07
N LYS A 159 -6.73 -12.32 1.31
CA LYS A 159 -7.54 -13.25 2.09
C LYS A 159 -9.00 -12.86 2.05
N ASN A 160 -9.85 -13.87 2.18
CA ASN A 160 -11.29 -13.72 2.29
C ASN A 160 -11.87 -12.84 1.16
N VAL A 161 -11.68 -13.28 -0.07
CA VAL A 161 -12.21 -12.65 -1.29
C VAL A 161 -13.44 -13.44 -1.76
N PRO A 162 -14.54 -12.79 -2.17
CA PRO A 162 -15.63 -13.49 -2.83
C PRO A 162 -15.15 -14.33 -4.02
N ALA A 163 -15.57 -15.58 -4.13
CA ALA A 163 -15.15 -16.48 -5.22
C ALA A 163 -15.50 -15.99 -6.63
N HIS A 164 -16.40 -15.01 -6.74
CA HIS A 164 -16.82 -14.37 -7.99
C HIS A 164 -16.28 -12.94 -8.15
N ALA A 165 -15.30 -12.54 -7.34
CA ALA A 165 -14.69 -11.24 -7.43
C ALA A 165 -14.06 -11.01 -8.81
N ASN A 166 -14.03 -9.77 -9.27
CA ASN A 166 -13.39 -9.40 -10.52
C ASN A 166 -12.04 -8.73 -10.26
N LEU A 167 -11.02 -9.20 -10.97
CA LEU A 167 -9.71 -8.59 -11.05
C LEU A 167 -9.69 -7.63 -12.25
N HIS A 168 -9.67 -6.34 -11.97
CA HIS A 168 -9.51 -5.28 -12.96
C HIS A 168 -8.03 -4.90 -13.02
N VAL A 169 -7.42 -4.98 -14.20
CA VAL A 169 -6.02 -4.59 -14.39
C VAL A 169 -5.94 -3.48 -15.42
N GLN A 170 -5.26 -2.39 -15.07
CA GLN A 170 -4.93 -1.28 -15.96
C GLN A 170 -3.42 -1.25 -16.15
N VAL A 171 -2.97 -1.19 -17.40
CA VAL A 171 -1.57 -1.05 -17.77
C VAL A 171 -1.33 0.41 -18.15
N MET A 172 -0.31 0.98 -17.54
CA MET A 172 0.07 2.39 -17.63
C MET A 172 1.52 2.48 -18.08
N ASP A 173 1.87 3.58 -18.72
CA ASP A 173 3.22 3.94 -19.08
C ASP A 173 3.75 5.05 -18.16
N LYS A 174 4.98 4.92 -17.66
CA LYS A 174 5.52 5.87 -16.70
C LYS A 174 6.30 6.98 -17.40
N ASP A 175 5.70 8.17 -17.48
CA ASP A 175 6.35 9.36 -18.03
C ASP A 175 7.11 10.18 -16.99
N ALA A 176 8.04 11.01 -17.47
CA ALA A 176 8.70 12.06 -16.69
C ALA A 176 7.76 13.23 -16.34
N GLY A 177 6.60 13.33 -17.01
CA GLY A 177 5.59 14.37 -16.80
C GLY A 177 4.69 14.13 -15.56
N PRO A 178 3.72 15.03 -15.32
CA PRO A 178 2.82 14.97 -14.16
C PRO A 178 1.75 13.86 -14.28
N LYS A 179 1.54 13.33 -15.48
CA LYS A 179 0.52 12.33 -15.76
C LYS A 179 1.15 11.21 -16.60
N ASP A 180 0.91 10.00 -16.13
CA ASP A 180 1.33 8.76 -16.78
C ASP A 180 0.33 8.40 -17.89
N ASP A 181 0.82 7.94 -19.04
CA ASP A 181 0.00 7.56 -20.18
C ASP A 181 -0.72 6.21 -19.99
N TYR A 182 -1.96 6.14 -20.43
CA TYR A 182 -2.76 4.91 -20.34
C TYR A 182 -2.51 4.01 -21.56
N ILE A 183 -2.09 2.76 -21.32
CA ILE A 183 -1.88 1.78 -22.40
C ILE A 183 -3.17 1.02 -22.69
N GLY A 184 -3.78 0.42 -21.66
CA GLY A 184 -4.94 -0.43 -21.82
C GLY A 184 -5.39 -1.11 -20.53
N ARG A 185 -6.43 -1.94 -20.61
CA ARG A 185 -6.97 -2.67 -19.46
C ARG A 185 -7.53 -4.02 -19.86
N PHE A 186 -7.74 -4.87 -18.87
CA PHE A 186 -8.56 -6.06 -18.98
C PHE A 186 -9.27 -6.33 -17.66
N SER A 187 -10.23 -7.25 -17.67
CA SER A 187 -10.94 -7.68 -16.49
C SER A 187 -11.23 -9.17 -16.57
N ILE A 188 -10.95 -9.88 -15.48
CA ILE A 188 -11.22 -11.32 -15.39
C ILE A 188 -11.88 -11.62 -14.05
N THR A 189 -12.79 -12.59 -14.03
CA THR A 189 -13.27 -13.17 -12.76
C THR A 189 -12.15 -14.01 -12.15
N VAL A 190 -11.98 -13.92 -10.83
CA VAL A 190 -10.97 -14.70 -10.12
C VAL A 190 -11.27 -16.19 -10.26
N GLY A 191 -10.26 -16.96 -10.65
CA GLY A 191 -10.40 -18.40 -10.84
C GLY A 191 -9.03 -19.05 -11.01
N PRO A 192 -8.85 -20.31 -10.58
CA PRO A 192 -7.56 -20.93 -10.51
C PRO A 192 -6.90 -21.09 -11.89
N GLY A 193 -5.57 -21.18 -11.87
CA GLY A 193 -4.73 -21.51 -13.01
C GLY A 193 -4.15 -20.31 -13.74
N ALA A 194 -3.41 -20.61 -14.81
CA ALA A 194 -2.84 -19.61 -15.71
C ALA A 194 -3.94 -18.90 -16.51
N LYS A 195 -3.79 -17.60 -16.67
CA LYS A 195 -4.67 -16.73 -17.46
C LYS A 195 -3.83 -15.96 -18.47
N GLU A 196 -4.36 -15.88 -19.68
CA GLU A 196 -3.89 -15.02 -20.75
C GLU A 196 -5.02 -14.04 -21.07
N ALA A 197 -4.70 -12.74 -21.05
CA ALA A 197 -5.67 -11.68 -21.27
C ALA A 197 -5.17 -10.69 -22.31
N GLU A 198 -6.02 -10.34 -23.27
CA GLU A 198 -5.75 -9.26 -24.21
C GLU A 198 -5.90 -7.90 -23.52
N ILE A 199 -4.94 -7.01 -23.75
CA ILE A 199 -4.95 -5.66 -23.21
C ILE A 199 -5.78 -4.79 -24.16
N GLU A 200 -6.94 -4.34 -23.72
CA GLU A 200 -7.83 -3.49 -24.54
C GLU A 200 -7.49 -2.01 -24.37
N GLY A 201 -7.19 -1.31 -25.48
CA GLY A 201 -7.07 0.14 -25.51
C GLY A 201 -8.43 0.86 -25.43
N PHE A 202 -8.42 2.16 -25.11
CA PHE A 202 -9.64 2.97 -24.99
C PHE A 202 -10.33 3.24 -26.33
N ILE A 203 -9.55 3.39 -27.41
CA ILE A 203 -10.03 3.74 -28.75
C ILE A 203 -10.18 2.46 -29.58
N LEU A 204 -11.39 2.22 -30.09
CA LEU A 204 -11.74 1.13 -31.01
C LEU A 204 -11.49 -0.30 -30.47
N LYS A 205 -11.27 -0.47 -29.15
CA LYS A 205 -10.93 -1.77 -28.51
C LYS A 205 -9.79 -2.52 -29.22
N ARG A 206 -8.84 -1.81 -29.81
CA ARG A 206 -7.67 -2.46 -30.43
C ARG A 206 -6.84 -3.13 -29.32
N THR A 207 -6.45 -4.37 -29.55
CA THR A 207 -5.53 -5.12 -28.68
C THR A 207 -4.18 -4.41 -28.64
N LYS A 208 -3.68 -4.17 -27.43
CA LYS A 208 -2.44 -3.43 -27.09
C LYS A 208 -1.39 -4.35 -26.48
N GLY A 209 -1.46 -5.64 -26.81
CA GLY A 209 -0.59 -6.68 -26.26
C GLY A 209 -1.36 -7.72 -25.44
N THR A 210 -0.60 -8.65 -24.91
CA THR A 210 -1.09 -9.79 -24.13
C THR A 210 -0.48 -9.74 -22.72
N PHE A 211 -1.28 -10.03 -21.70
CA PHE A 211 -0.87 -10.08 -20.30
C PHE A 211 -1.03 -11.51 -19.75
N TRP A 212 -0.03 -11.99 -19.00
CA TRP A 212 -0.06 -13.29 -18.35
C TRP A 212 -0.04 -13.19 -16.83
N LEU A 213 -0.87 -13.99 -16.18
CA LEU A 213 -0.92 -14.14 -14.73
C LEU A 213 -1.31 -15.56 -14.32
N HIS A 214 -1.02 -15.92 -13.08
CA HIS A 214 -1.45 -17.17 -12.46
C HIS A 214 -2.23 -16.85 -11.18
N ILE A 215 -3.34 -17.55 -10.95
CA ILE A 215 -4.12 -17.41 -9.72
C ILE A 215 -4.17 -18.77 -9.03
N ASP A 216 -3.71 -18.82 -7.78
CA ASP A 216 -3.99 -19.90 -6.86
C ASP A 216 -5.18 -19.52 -5.98
N VAL A 217 -6.10 -20.46 -5.80
CA VAL A 217 -7.32 -20.29 -5.03
C VAL A 217 -7.36 -21.35 -3.94
N ASN A 218 -7.42 -20.92 -2.70
CA ASN A 218 -7.46 -21.77 -1.52
C ASN A 218 -8.75 -21.53 -0.72
N PRO A 219 -9.22 -22.50 0.07
CA PRO A 219 -10.26 -22.25 1.07
C PRO A 219 -9.89 -21.10 2.00
N PRO A 220 -10.88 -20.36 2.54
CA PRO A 220 -10.62 -19.21 3.38
C PRO A 220 -10.00 -19.68 4.70
N SER A 221 -8.77 -19.26 4.98
CA SER A 221 -8.08 -19.59 6.23
C SER A 221 -8.75 -18.95 7.46
N ARG A 222 -9.49 -17.85 7.27
CA ARG A 222 -10.28 -17.17 8.32
C ARG A 222 -11.66 -16.78 7.79
N PRO A 223 -12.64 -17.71 7.77
CA PRO A 223 -13.96 -17.46 7.18
C PRO A 223 -14.73 -16.29 7.80
N ASN A 224 -14.49 -16.01 9.08
CA ASN A 224 -15.18 -14.93 9.83
C ASN A 224 -14.40 -13.60 9.82
N ALA A 225 -13.28 -13.51 9.10
CA ALA A 225 -12.52 -12.27 9.01
C ALA A 225 -13.21 -11.25 8.08
N PRO A 226 -12.82 -9.97 8.12
CA PRO A 226 -13.22 -9.01 7.08
C PRO A 226 -12.88 -9.49 5.66
N ALA A 227 -13.62 -9.03 4.67
CA ALA A 227 -13.31 -9.33 3.27
C ALA A 227 -12.11 -8.49 2.76
N TYR A 228 -11.44 -8.97 1.72
CA TYR A 228 -10.36 -8.26 1.01
C TYR A 228 -9.17 -7.87 1.89
N ILE A 229 -8.66 -8.79 2.69
CA ILE A 229 -7.53 -8.52 3.58
C ILE A 229 -6.22 -8.71 2.82
N PHE A 230 -5.37 -7.70 2.82
CA PHE A 230 -4.00 -7.84 2.33
C PHE A 230 -3.19 -8.80 3.21
N ASP A 231 -2.58 -9.80 2.58
CA ASP A 231 -1.75 -10.82 3.27
C ASP A 231 -0.35 -10.97 2.68
N GLY A 232 0.09 -9.96 1.93
CA GLY A 232 1.47 -9.82 1.49
C GLY A 232 1.71 -10.10 0.02
N PRO A 233 2.99 -10.20 -0.39
CA PRO A 233 4.19 -9.90 0.40
C PRO A 233 4.22 -8.46 0.90
N ILE A 234 4.84 -8.17 2.06
CA ILE A 234 4.97 -6.79 2.57
C ILE A 234 5.89 -6.02 1.64
N ARG A 235 5.31 -5.14 0.81
CA ARG A 235 6.06 -4.33 -0.15
C ARG A 235 6.28 -2.95 0.43
N PHE A 236 7.47 -2.40 0.20
CA PHE A 236 7.75 -1.02 0.50
C PHE A 236 8.29 -0.27 -0.71
N THR A 237 8.00 1.03 -0.75
CA THR A 237 8.59 1.98 -1.66
C THR A 237 9.27 3.07 -0.85
N ARG A 238 10.55 3.31 -1.13
CA ARG A 238 11.34 4.41 -0.59
C ARG A 238 11.38 5.51 -1.64
N HIS A 239 10.74 6.63 -1.33
CA HIS A 239 10.69 7.78 -2.21
C HIS A 239 11.84 8.72 -1.89
N PHE A 240 12.58 9.09 -2.93
CA PHE A 240 13.62 10.11 -2.88
C PHE A 240 13.16 11.27 -3.74
N SER A 241 12.96 12.44 -3.15
CA SER A 241 12.55 13.62 -3.91
C SER A 241 13.72 14.60 -4.06
N PRO A 242 14.41 14.62 -5.21
CA PRO A 242 15.43 15.63 -5.50
C PRO A 242 14.82 17.02 -5.73
N THR A 243 13.60 17.08 -6.28
CA THR A 243 12.87 18.33 -6.54
C THR A 243 12.51 19.08 -5.26
N VAL A 244 12.40 18.35 -4.15
CA VAL A 244 12.18 18.92 -2.81
C VAL A 244 13.40 19.70 -2.32
N GLY A 245 14.62 19.26 -2.62
CA GLY A 245 15.84 20.01 -2.28
C GLY A 245 15.90 21.36 -3.01
N LEU A 246 15.40 21.40 -4.24
CA LEU A 246 15.36 22.63 -5.06
C LEU A 246 14.32 23.65 -4.56
N LEU A 247 13.17 23.19 -4.05
CA LEU A 247 12.10 24.06 -3.54
C LEU A 247 12.38 24.60 -2.12
N THR A 248 13.21 23.91 -1.35
CA THR A 248 13.51 24.29 0.04
C THR A 248 14.76 25.17 0.17
N SER A 249 15.42 25.55 -0.94
CA SER A 249 16.71 26.28 -0.92
C SER A 249 17.80 25.63 -0.05
N ILE A 250 17.63 24.36 0.32
CA ILE A 250 18.61 23.58 1.07
C ILE A 250 19.50 22.89 0.04
N ASN A 251 20.66 23.50 -0.21
CA ASN A 251 21.72 22.99 -1.12
C ASN A 251 22.43 21.72 -0.61
N ASP A 252 21.95 21.11 0.47
CA ASP A 252 22.46 19.83 0.94
C ASP A 252 21.64 18.74 0.24
N GLU A 253 22.27 17.99 -0.68
CA GLU A 253 21.70 16.82 -1.38
C GLU A 253 21.38 15.65 -0.41
N ARG A 254 20.94 15.94 0.82
CA ARG A 254 20.46 14.93 1.75
C ARG A 254 19.11 14.44 1.25
N LEU A 255 19.20 13.40 0.43
CA LEU A 255 18.14 12.58 -0.13
C LEU A 255 17.09 12.23 0.96
N TYR A 256 16.07 13.06 1.10
CA TYR A 256 14.96 12.81 2.00
C TYR A 256 14.28 11.51 1.62
N SER A 257 14.10 10.64 2.60
CA SER A 257 13.51 9.32 2.42
C SER A 257 12.17 9.27 3.11
N THR A 258 11.12 9.00 2.34
CA THR A 258 9.80 8.63 2.88
C THR A 258 9.49 7.22 2.45
N TRP A 259 8.93 6.44 3.36
CA TRP A 259 8.58 5.06 3.13
C TRP A 259 7.06 4.92 3.07
N LYS A 260 6.60 4.14 2.10
CA LYS A 260 5.24 3.65 2.03
C LYS A 260 5.30 2.13 2.00
N MET A 261 4.70 1.49 3.00
CA MET A 261 4.74 0.06 3.19
C MET A 261 3.33 -0.52 3.28
N TYR A 262 3.05 -1.60 2.58
CA TYR A 262 1.80 -2.34 2.72
C TYR A 262 2.01 -3.43 3.77
N ILE A 263 1.44 -3.24 4.96
CA ILE A 263 1.51 -4.20 6.06
C ILE A 263 0.26 -5.08 6.05
N ARG A 264 0.43 -6.35 6.42
CA ARG A 264 -0.59 -7.39 6.38
C ARG A 264 -1.64 -7.16 7.46
N GLY A 265 -2.89 -7.43 7.11
CA GLY A 265 -3.94 -7.63 8.10
C GLY A 265 -4.47 -6.39 8.79
N VAL A 266 -4.26 -5.15 8.32
CA VAL A 266 -4.77 -3.94 8.99
C VAL A 266 -6.24 -4.05 9.44
N PRO A 267 -7.19 -4.53 8.61
CA PRO A 267 -8.59 -4.68 9.03
C PRO A 267 -8.83 -5.74 10.11
N LEU A 268 -7.90 -6.68 10.33
CA LEU A 268 -8.01 -7.69 11.40
C LEU A 268 -7.85 -7.07 12.79
N PHE A 269 -7.04 -6.01 12.91
CA PHE A 269 -6.72 -5.38 14.19
C PHE A 269 -7.56 -4.14 14.45
N PHE A 270 -7.82 -3.33 13.41
CA PHE A 270 -8.61 -2.10 13.54
C PHE A 270 -10.08 -2.26 13.16
N GLY A 271 -10.46 -3.34 12.45
CA GLY A 271 -11.80 -3.49 11.92
C GLY A 271 -12.20 -2.29 11.06
N THR A 272 -13.33 -1.67 11.41
CA THR A 272 -13.83 -0.42 10.79
C THR A 272 -13.50 0.82 11.61
N THR A 273 -12.80 0.68 12.75
CA THR A 273 -12.49 1.78 13.66
C THR A 273 -11.43 2.69 13.03
N THR A 274 -11.74 3.99 12.97
CA THR A 274 -10.83 5.02 12.48
C THR A 274 -10.74 6.17 13.49
N GLN A 275 -9.67 6.95 13.39
CA GLN A 275 -9.29 8.02 14.29
C GLN A 275 -9.40 9.34 13.52
N GLY A 276 -10.41 10.15 13.87
CA GLY A 276 -10.64 11.44 13.22
C GLY A 276 -9.58 12.47 13.58
N TRP A 277 -9.54 13.58 12.84
CA TRP A 277 -8.66 14.69 13.17
C TRP A 277 -9.03 15.38 14.49
N ASN A 278 -8.03 15.92 15.18
CA ASN A 278 -8.15 16.56 16.48
C ASN A 278 -8.77 17.95 16.35
N ARG A 279 -10.03 18.08 16.78
CA ARG A 279 -10.78 19.33 16.70
C ARG A 279 -10.34 20.40 17.69
N ASP A 280 -9.57 20.03 18.71
CA ASP A 280 -9.09 20.97 19.74
C ASP A 280 -7.70 21.53 19.42
N TYR A 281 -7.07 21.08 18.31
CA TYR A 281 -5.76 21.51 17.91
C TYR A 281 -5.81 22.54 16.77
N LYS A 282 -5.31 23.77 17.04
CA LYS A 282 -5.36 24.89 16.08
C LYS A 282 -4.76 24.57 14.72
N ALA A 283 -3.63 23.85 14.66
CA ALA A 283 -3.02 23.49 13.38
C ALA A 283 -3.79 22.39 12.64
N ALA A 284 -4.60 21.56 13.32
CA ALA A 284 -5.53 20.67 12.63
C ALA A 284 -6.77 21.44 12.14
N GLN A 285 -7.26 22.40 12.92
CA GLN A 285 -8.35 23.30 12.50
C GLN A 285 -7.99 24.12 11.27
N SER A 286 -6.74 24.56 11.09
CA SER A 286 -6.32 25.28 9.89
C SER A 286 -6.25 24.40 8.63
N ILE A 287 -6.28 23.07 8.77
CA ILE A 287 -6.26 22.11 7.65
C ILE A 287 -7.69 21.60 7.36
N PHE A 288 -8.42 21.26 8.42
CA PHE A 288 -9.70 20.56 8.35
C PHE A 288 -10.92 21.44 8.68
N GLY A 289 -10.69 22.64 9.21
CA GLY A 289 -11.76 23.58 9.54
C GLY A 289 -12.50 24.10 8.31
N PRO A 290 -13.66 24.72 8.50
CA PRO A 290 -14.43 25.30 7.41
C PRO A 290 -13.74 26.55 6.85
N GLY A 291 -13.88 26.78 5.55
CA GLY A 291 -13.51 28.04 4.91
C GLY A 291 -12.40 27.94 3.85
N PRO A 292 -12.21 29.00 3.06
CA PRO A 292 -11.27 29.02 1.94
C PRO A 292 -9.80 28.87 2.38
N GLY A 293 -9.42 29.43 3.53
CA GLY A 293 -8.06 29.29 4.08
C GLY A 293 -7.68 27.83 4.33
N SER A 294 -8.58 27.04 4.94
CA SER A 294 -8.34 25.62 5.17
C SER A 294 -8.25 24.80 3.87
N LEU A 295 -9.02 25.17 2.85
CA LEU A 295 -8.94 24.54 1.52
C LEU A 295 -7.59 24.82 0.85
N ALA A 296 -7.08 26.06 0.96
CA ALA A 296 -5.77 26.43 0.43
C ALA A 296 -4.65 25.64 1.11
N VAL A 297 -4.63 25.62 2.45
CA VAL A 297 -3.66 24.84 3.24
C VAL A 297 -3.73 23.34 2.87
N ARG A 298 -4.93 22.78 2.80
CA ARG A 298 -5.15 21.38 2.41
C ARG A 298 -4.62 21.09 1.00
N SER A 299 -4.90 21.97 0.05
CA SER A 299 -4.45 21.83 -1.34
C SER A 299 -2.93 21.83 -1.44
N SER A 300 -2.25 22.70 -0.68
CA SER A 300 -0.79 22.75 -0.60
C SER A 300 -0.20 21.48 0.02
N ILE A 301 -0.77 20.98 1.12
CA ILE A 301 -0.34 19.71 1.73
C ILE A 301 -0.55 18.54 0.77
N GLN A 302 -1.68 18.49 0.06
CA GLN A 302 -1.95 17.45 -0.95
C GLN A 302 -0.99 17.54 -2.13
N ALA A 303 -0.58 18.74 -2.55
CA ALA A 303 0.47 18.91 -3.54
C ALA A 303 1.81 18.36 -3.02
N GLY A 304 2.19 18.70 -1.79
CA GLY A 304 3.35 18.12 -1.11
C GLY A 304 3.28 16.59 -1.04
N HIS A 305 2.11 16.02 -0.73
CA HIS A 305 1.91 14.58 -0.68
C HIS A 305 2.17 13.93 -2.05
N ARG A 306 1.61 14.52 -3.12
CA ARG A 306 1.82 14.03 -4.48
C ARG A 306 3.29 14.06 -4.87
N MET A 307 4.02 15.10 -4.48
CA MET A 307 5.47 15.19 -4.72
C MET A 307 6.25 14.17 -3.89
N LEU A 308 5.89 14.01 -2.62
CA LEU A 308 6.57 13.10 -1.69
C LEU A 308 6.44 11.64 -2.09
N TYR A 309 5.24 11.25 -2.53
CA TYR A 309 4.95 9.88 -2.98
C TYR A 309 4.94 9.74 -4.50
N ALA A 310 5.47 10.72 -5.22
CA ALA A 310 5.62 10.64 -6.66
C ALA A 310 6.45 9.39 -7.02
N ARG A 311 6.02 8.69 -8.06
CA ARG A 311 6.80 7.61 -8.65
C ARG A 311 7.91 8.23 -9.48
N THR A 312 9.16 7.95 -9.12
CA THR A 312 10.33 8.33 -9.92
C THR A 312 11.18 7.08 -10.16
N THR A 313 11.98 7.08 -11.22
CA THR A 313 12.96 6.01 -11.50
C THR A 313 14.04 5.88 -10.42
N ARG A 314 14.16 6.89 -9.53
CA ARG A 314 15.09 6.87 -8.39
C ARG A 314 14.50 6.22 -7.13
N ASN A 315 13.21 5.93 -7.10
CA ASN A 315 12.59 5.33 -5.92
C ASN A 315 13.19 3.93 -5.66
N GLY A 316 13.49 3.64 -4.39
CA GLY A 316 13.83 2.29 -3.96
C GLY A 316 12.56 1.46 -3.79
N PHE A 317 12.63 0.17 -4.13
CA PHE A 317 11.53 -0.78 -3.94
C PHE A 317 12.07 -2.04 -3.30
N GLY A 318 11.25 -2.69 -2.48
CA GLY A 318 11.63 -3.97 -1.89
C GLY A 318 10.44 -4.72 -1.30
N ILE A 319 10.73 -5.96 -0.92
CA ILE A 319 9.82 -6.83 -0.18
C ILE A 319 10.49 -7.14 1.15
N ILE A 320 9.71 -7.11 2.23
CA ILE A 320 10.12 -7.60 3.54
C ILE A 320 9.74 -9.07 3.61
N GLU A 321 10.74 -9.94 3.62
CA GLU A 321 10.58 -11.40 3.77
C GLU A 321 11.12 -11.89 5.10
N LYS A 322 12.16 -11.24 5.60
CA LYS A 322 12.89 -11.60 6.81
C LYS A 322 12.99 -10.41 7.78
N PRO A 323 13.19 -10.67 9.08
CA PRO A 323 13.43 -9.62 10.07
C PRO A 323 14.53 -8.62 9.66
N THR A 324 15.61 -9.13 9.07
CA THR A 324 16.76 -8.35 8.61
C THR A 324 16.41 -7.30 7.56
N ASP A 325 15.36 -7.51 6.76
CA ASP A 325 14.96 -6.57 5.71
C ASP A 325 14.41 -5.27 6.30
N ILE A 326 13.75 -5.36 7.46
CA ILE A 326 13.23 -4.20 8.19
C ILE A 326 14.39 -3.45 8.85
N LEU A 327 15.36 -4.15 9.43
CA LEU A 327 16.56 -3.52 10.00
C LEU A 327 17.33 -2.74 8.93
N ASN A 328 17.54 -3.36 7.77
CA ASN A 328 18.19 -2.72 6.62
C ASN A 328 17.44 -1.47 6.13
N LEU A 329 16.11 -1.43 6.26
CA LEU A 329 15.32 -0.26 5.91
C LEU A 329 15.60 0.93 6.84
N LEU A 330 15.94 0.66 8.09
CA LEU A 330 16.25 1.65 9.14
C LEU A 330 17.75 2.03 9.20
N HIS A 331 18.59 1.44 8.34
CA HIS A 331 20.00 1.83 8.24
C HIS A 331 20.17 3.24 7.65
N GLY A 332 21.24 3.93 8.07
CA GLY A 332 21.64 5.21 7.50
C GLY A 332 21.94 5.13 5.99
N GLY A 333 21.68 6.22 5.25
CA GLY A 333 22.08 6.31 3.83
C GLY A 333 23.61 6.35 3.65
N LYS A 334 24.10 6.02 2.46
CA LYS A 334 25.52 6.20 2.07
C LYS A 334 25.89 7.68 2.19
N ASN A 335 26.93 8.01 2.94
CA ASN A 335 27.36 9.40 3.06
C ASN A 335 28.48 9.66 2.04
N THR A 336 28.16 10.40 0.98
CA THR A 336 29.17 11.03 0.14
C THR A 336 29.89 12.11 0.96
N LEU A 337 31.22 11.98 1.04
CA LEU A 337 32.21 12.83 1.72
C LEU A 337 32.38 12.63 3.24
N GLY A 338 33.34 11.78 3.59
CA GLY A 338 34.44 12.23 4.45
C GLY A 338 34.44 11.85 5.94
N SER A 339 33.46 11.11 6.46
CA SER A 339 33.50 10.65 7.86
C SER A 339 33.18 9.15 7.98
N ARG A 340 34.20 8.40 8.41
CA ARG A 340 34.21 7.00 8.90
C ARG A 340 33.10 6.09 8.35
N THR A 341 33.53 5.15 7.51
CA THR A 341 32.84 3.98 6.92
C THR A 341 31.96 3.12 7.85
N PHE A 342 31.96 3.36 9.16
CA PHE A 342 31.22 2.56 10.15
C PHE A 342 29.73 2.90 10.23
N ALA A 343 29.27 4.09 9.81
CA ALA A 343 27.88 4.52 9.99
C ALA A 343 26.91 4.04 8.89
N GLU A 344 27.41 3.63 7.72
CA GLU A 344 26.59 3.31 6.54
C GLU A 344 25.75 2.02 6.70
N HIS A 345 26.10 1.17 7.66
CA HIS A 345 25.44 -0.11 7.90
C HIS A 345 24.81 -0.19 9.30
N ARG A 346 24.60 0.97 9.94
CA ARG A 346 24.04 1.04 11.30
C ARG A 346 22.62 1.54 11.28
N ILE A 347 21.77 0.94 12.13
CA ILE A 347 20.45 1.46 12.42
C ILE A 347 20.58 2.87 12.96
N LYS A 348 19.83 3.78 12.35
CA LYS A 348 19.86 5.20 12.69
C LYS A 348 19.03 5.43 13.97
N PRO A 349 19.59 6.03 15.04
CA PRO A 349 18.85 6.42 16.23
C PRO A 349 18.01 7.66 15.93
N VAL A 350 16.90 7.49 15.23
CA VAL A 350 16.00 8.57 14.87
C VAL A 350 14.56 8.25 15.21
N VAL A 351 13.80 9.30 15.39
CA VAL A 351 12.36 9.25 15.55
C VAL A 351 11.74 9.39 14.17
N TYR A 352 10.72 8.59 13.89
CA TYR A 352 9.96 8.62 12.66
C TYR A 352 8.52 9.05 12.97
N THR A 353 7.97 9.92 12.13
CA THR A 353 6.54 10.22 12.13
C THR A 353 5.83 9.19 11.25
N TYR A 354 4.71 8.61 11.71
CA TYR A 354 3.98 7.61 10.93
C TYR A 354 2.46 7.82 10.87
N VAL A 355 1.85 7.25 9.84
CA VAL A 355 0.40 7.11 9.66
C VAL A 355 0.08 5.73 9.09
N ILE A 356 -0.96 5.08 9.62
CA ILE A 356 -1.65 3.96 8.96
C ILE A 356 -2.85 4.54 8.21
N ALA A 357 -2.73 4.62 6.89
CA ALA A 357 -3.67 5.37 6.06
C ALA A 357 -4.95 4.55 5.75
N ILE A 358 -6.11 5.22 5.72
CA ILE A 358 -7.41 4.56 5.44
C ILE A 358 -7.67 4.34 3.95
N ASP A 359 -7.01 5.10 3.08
CA ASP A 359 -7.24 5.08 1.62
C ASP A 359 -6.67 3.84 0.94
N ASP A 360 -5.57 3.29 1.47
CA ASP A 360 -4.97 2.06 0.96
C ASP A 360 -4.28 1.19 2.00
N GLN A 361 -4.57 1.38 3.29
CA GLN A 361 -4.08 0.56 4.40
C GLN A 361 -2.54 0.53 4.51
N SER A 362 -1.84 1.47 3.88
CA SER A 362 -0.37 1.53 3.95
C SER A 362 0.12 2.19 5.24
N PHE A 363 1.19 1.62 5.79
CA PHE A 363 2.04 2.21 6.82
C PHE A 363 3.02 3.18 6.16
N ARG A 364 2.84 4.47 6.42
CA ARG A 364 3.55 5.58 5.79
C ARG A 364 4.36 6.31 6.84
N PHE A 365 5.65 6.56 6.58
CA PHE A 365 6.50 7.24 7.56
C PHE A 365 7.70 7.95 6.95
N SER A 366 8.23 8.92 7.69
CA SER A 366 9.48 9.62 7.42
C SER A 366 10.17 10.00 8.73
N GLU A 367 11.44 10.40 8.65
CA GLU A 367 12.18 10.89 9.81
C GLU A 367 11.57 12.19 10.38
N THR A 368 11.30 12.19 11.68
CA THR A 368 10.85 13.37 12.42
C THR A 368 11.98 14.39 12.49
N GLY A 369 11.74 15.58 11.94
CA GLY A 369 12.74 16.65 11.96
C GLY A 369 13.49 16.78 10.63
N ALA A 370 13.02 16.16 9.55
CA ALA A 370 13.49 16.53 8.22
C ALA A 370 13.05 17.96 7.87
N ALA A 371 14.00 18.80 7.46
CA ALA A 371 13.80 20.22 7.17
C ALA A 371 12.70 20.51 6.15
N PHE A 372 12.51 19.64 5.14
CA PHE A 372 11.39 19.73 4.21
C PHE A 372 10.02 19.82 4.90
N PHE A 373 9.84 19.14 6.02
CA PHE A 373 8.55 19.09 6.70
C PHE A 373 8.29 20.32 7.58
N VAL A 374 9.28 21.20 7.78
CA VAL A 374 9.12 22.46 8.52
C VAL A 374 8.13 23.37 7.83
N ASP A 375 8.09 23.35 6.50
CA ASP A 375 7.19 24.20 5.71
C ASP A 375 5.74 23.72 5.72
N PHE A 376 5.48 22.51 6.24
CA PHE A 376 4.15 21.92 6.29
C PHE A 376 3.54 22.03 7.69
N ALA A 377 2.29 22.49 7.72
CA ALA A 377 1.52 22.64 8.96
C ALA A 377 1.32 21.33 9.74
N SER A 378 1.42 20.16 9.08
CA SER A 378 1.35 18.86 9.74
C SER A 378 1.98 17.74 8.89
N LYS A 379 2.97 17.06 9.47
CA LYS A 379 3.58 15.82 8.91
C LYS A 379 2.57 14.69 8.79
N HIS A 380 1.75 14.49 9.82
CA HIS A 380 0.71 13.45 9.81
C HIS A 380 -0.31 13.71 8.70
N ALA A 381 -0.79 14.95 8.55
CA ALA A 381 -1.70 15.32 7.47
C ALA A 381 -1.06 15.12 6.09
N LEU A 382 0.23 15.45 5.96
CA LEU A 382 0.99 15.22 4.73
C LEU A 382 1.08 13.73 4.38
N HIS A 383 1.43 12.84 5.32
CA HIS A 383 1.43 11.39 5.04
C HIS A 383 0.03 10.84 4.76
N ALA A 384 -0.99 11.38 5.42
CA ALA A 384 -2.39 11.01 5.26
C ALA A 384 -3.05 11.63 4.02
N ASN A 385 -2.35 12.42 3.19
CA ASN A 385 -2.96 13.15 2.07
C ASN A 385 -4.19 13.99 2.48
N CYS A 386 -4.14 14.57 3.69
CA CYS A 386 -5.24 15.26 4.34
C CYS A 386 -6.57 14.46 4.39
N GLN A 387 -6.51 13.14 4.60
CA GLN A 387 -7.70 12.40 4.99
C GLN A 387 -8.18 12.88 6.36
N GLU A 388 -9.50 13.01 6.54
CA GLU A 388 -10.12 13.45 7.80
C GLU A 388 -10.00 12.41 8.92
N ALA A 389 -9.63 11.18 8.58
CA ALA A 389 -9.36 10.12 9.52
C ALA A 389 -8.20 9.22 9.06
N VAL A 390 -7.60 8.53 10.02
CA VAL A 390 -6.55 7.52 9.84
C VAL A 390 -6.91 6.25 10.62
N TYR A 391 -6.31 5.10 10.34
CA TYR A 391 -6.45 3.95 11.25
C TYR A 391 -5.71 4.24 12.56
N TYR A 392 -4.49 4.76 12.45
CA TYR A 392 -3.68 5.20 13.58
C TYR A 392 -2.54 6.12 13.12
N SER A 393 -1.93 6.88 14.05
CA SER A 393 -0.79 7.74 13.74
C SER A 393 -0.03 8.15 15.01
N GLY A 394 1.24 8.51 14.87
CA GLY A 394 2.07 8.92 15.98
C GLY A 394 3.52 9.04 15.56
N GLU A 395 4.41 8.69 16.48
CA GLU A 395 5.85 8.57 16.27
C GLU A 395 6.34 7.16 16.65
N PHE A 396 7.50 6.76 16.10
CA PHE A 396 8.19 5.56 16.52
C PHE A 396 9.70 5.70 16.40
N HIS A 397 10.46 4.90 17.13
CA HIS A 397 11.91 4.79 16.97
C HIS A 397 12.43 3.40 17.34
N PRO A 398 13.46 2.90 16.63
CA PRO A 398 14.17 1.71 17.06
C PRO A 398 15.07 2.04 18.26
N ARG A 399 15.29 1.06 19.13
CA ARG A 399 16.32 1.12 20.17
C ARG A 399 16.86 -0.28 20.47
N PRO A 400 18.09 -0.40 20.99
CA PRO A 400 18.57 -1.67 21.54
C PRO A 400 17.78 -2.04 22.79
N GLU A 401 17.66 -3.34 23.07
CA GLU A 401 17.08 -3.86 24.32
C GLU A 401 17.75 -3.21 25.53
N GLY A 402 16.94 -2.76 26.49
CA GLY A 402 17.41 -2.01 27.66
C GLY A 402 17.75 -0.54 27.39
N GLY A 403 17.58 -0.07 26.15
CA GLY A 403 17.76 1.32 25.75
C GLY A 403 19.21 1.74 25.48
N TRP A 404 19.36 2.98 25.02
CA TRP A 404 20.63 3.52 24.52
C TRP A 404 21.71 3.72 25.58
N ALA A 405 21.36 3.78 26.87
CA ALA A 405 22.30 4.06 27.95
C ALA A 405 23.36 2.93 28.12
N SER A 406 22.96 1.69 27.86
CA SER A 406 23.80 0.49 28.02
C SER A 406 24.39 0.01 26.69
N PHE A 407 24.16 0.74 25.59
CA PHE A 407 24.52 0.32 24.26
C PHE A 407 25.93 0.78 23.87
N SER A 408 26.67 -0.09 23.17
CA SER A 408 27.98 0.22 22.60
C SER A 408 27.97 0.04 21.09
N ASP A 409 28.52 1.03 20.38
CA ASP A 409 28.73 1.00 18.94
C ASP A 409 29.73 -0.08 18.48
N ASP A 410 30.46 -0.72 19.39
CA ASP A 410 31.28 -1.88 19.04
C ASP A 410 30.44 -3.14 18.79
N THR A 411 29.17 -3.15 19.22
CA THR A 411 28.25 -4.27 18.98
C THR A 411 27.71 -4.19 17.56
N PRO A 412 27.89 -5.22 16.71
CA PRO A 412 27.31 -5.25 15.37
C PRO A 412 25.79 -5.39 15.44
N ASP A 413 25.04 -4.77 14.52
CA ASP A 413 23.58 -4.67 14.61
C ASP A 413 22.87 -6.03 14.53
N GLU A 414 23.48 -7.03 13.90
CA GLU A 414 22.99 -8.41 13.86
C GLU A 414 23.06 -9.11 15.23
N ALA A 415 23.94 -8.64 16.12
CA ALA A 415 24.05 -9.15 17.49
C ALA A 415 23.17 -8.36 18.49
N VAL A 416 22.55 -7.26 18.04
CA VAL A 416 21.69 -6.43 18.88
C VAL A 416 20.27 -6.97 18.83
N LYS A 417 19.67 -7.19 20.00
CA LYS A 417 18.24 -7.42 20.10
C LYS A 417 17.52 -6.07 20.00
N TRP A 418 16.82 -5.85 18.90
CA TRP A 418 16.16 -4.58 18.62
C TRP A 418 14.73 -4.54 19.18
N GLU A 419 14.40 -3.40 19.76
CA GLU A 419 13.05 -3.02 20.18
C GLU A 419 12.53 -1.90 19.27
N LEU A 420 11.23 -1.90 19.01
CA LEU A 420 10.54 -0.81 18.34
C LEU A 420 9.58 -0.16 19.33
N VAL A 421 9.86 1.09 19.68
CA VAL A 421 8.96 1.91 20.51
C VAL A 421 8.07 2.71 19.57
N ILE A 422 6.76 2.60 19.74
CA ILE A 422 5.76 3.30 18.95
C ILE A 422 4.71 3.94 19.87
N ASP A 423 4.12 5.05 19.45
CA ASP A 423 3.16 5.79 20.25
C ASP A 423 1.95 6.30 19.45
N ASN A 424 1.06 7.01 20.13
CA ASN A 424 -0.08 7.76 19.59
C ASN A 424 0.17 9.29 19.57
N ASN A 425 1.42 9.73 19.54
CA ASN A 425 1.82 11.13 19.58
C ASN A 425 1.59 11.83 18.23
N SER A 426 0.33 12.16 17.96
CA SER A 426 -0.11 12.90 16.78
C SER A 426 -0.97 14.07 17.21
N GLY A 427 -0.46 15.30 17.06
CA GLY A 427 -1.26 16.50 17.32
C GLY A 427 -2.46 16.61 16.39
N THR A 428 -2.31 16.14 15.15
CA THR A 428 -3.32 16.24 14.08
C THR A 428 -4.47 15.26 14.22
N TYR A 429 -4.22 14.02 14.65
CA TYR A 429 -5.27 13.00 14.77
C TYR A 429 -5.54 12.55 16.21
N SER A 430 -4.63 12.83 17.15
CA SER A 430 -4.74 12.48 18.57
C SER A 430 -5.38 11.09 18.83
N PRO A 431 -4.83 9.99 18.28
CA PRO A 431 -5.50 8.70 18.36
C PRO A 431 -5.73 8.19 19.78
N ASP A 432 -6.83 7.47 19.97
CA ASP A 432 -7.24 6.91 21.26
C ASP A 432 -6.16 5.94 21.82
N PRO A 433 -5.66 6.16 23.06
CA PRO A 433 -4.74 5.21 23.70
C PRO A 433 -5.31 3.80 23.88
N MET A 434 -6.64 3.63 23.92
CA MET A 434 -7.25 2.30 24.05
C MET A 434 -6.94 1.40 22.85
N MET A 435 -6.50 1.95 21.71
CA MET A 435 -6.13 1.20 20.51
C MET A 435 -4.64 0.83 20.45
N LEU A 436 -3.82 1.25 21.42
CA LEU A 436 -2.38 0.90 21.47
C LEU A 436 -2.12 -0.63 21.49
N PRO A 437 -2.91 -1.47 22.18
CA PRO A 437 -2.75 -2.92 22.10
C PRO A 437 -2.96 -3.46 20.68
N ALA A 438 -3.98 -2.98 19.96
CA ALA A 438 -4.24 -3.39 18.58
C ALA A 438 -3.10 -2.97 17.62
N LEU A 439 -2.55 -1.76 17.82
CA LEU A 439 -1.35 -1.30 17.09
C LEU A 439 -0.16 -2.21 17.36
N LYS A 440 0.08 -2.55 18.63
CA LYS A 440 1.16 -3.44 19.04
C LYS A 440 1.06 -4.79 18.35
N GLU A 441 -0.10 -5.44 18.43
CA GLU A 441 -0.33 -6.74 17.82
C GLU A 441 -0.18 -6.71 16.30
N LEU A 442 -0.65 -5.63 15.63
CA LEU A 442 -0.46 -5.44 14.19
C LEU A 442 1.03 -5.39 13.81
N LEU A 443 1.84 -4.66 14.58
CA LEU A 443 3.27 -4.57 14.30
C LEU A 443 4.00 -5.85 14.64
N GLU A 444 3.65 -6.55 15.72
CA GLU A 444 4.20 -7.88 16.03
C GLU A 444 3.88 -8.89 14.92
N TYR A 445 2.69 -8.82 14.33
CA TYR A 445 2.29 -9.65 13.20
C TYR A 445 3.09 -9.38 11.92
N ASN A 446 3.56 -8.14 11.73
CA ASN A 446 4.22 -7.71 10.50
C ASN A 446 5.74 -7.67 10.59
N PHE A 447 6.29 -7.42 11.78
CA PHE A 447 7.71 -7.19 12.01
C PHE A 447 8.29 -8.23 12.97
N PRO A 448 8.29 -9.52 12.57
CA PRO A 448 8.94 -10.55 13.37
C PRO A 448 10.42 -10.16 13.54
N GLY A 449 10.93 -10.26 14.77
CA GLY A 449 12.32 -9.90 15.12
C GLY A 449 12.48 -8.58 15.87
N PHE A 450 11.44 -7.75 15.95
CA PHE A 450 11.39 -6.65 16.92
C PHE A 450 10.54 -7.04 18.13
N ALA A 451 10.97 -6.63 19.33
CA ALA A 451 10.05 -6.50 20.46
C ALA A 451 9.30 -5.16 20.35
N ILE A 452 7.97 -5.19 20.29
CA ILE A 452 7.16 -3.98 20.11
C ILE A 452 6.67 -3.43 21.46
N TYR A 453 6.89 -2.14 21.67
CA TYR A 453 6.38 -1.39 22.82
C TYR A 453 5.51 -0.24 22.32
N ALA A 454 4.21 -0.32 22.60
CA ALA A 454 3.25 0.74 22.31
C ALA A 454 2.98 1.56 23.58
N PHE A 455 3.35 2.83 23.60
CA PHE A 455 3.15 3.72 24.74
C PHE A 455 2.17 4.85 24.41
N ASP A 456 1.42 5.28 25.42
CA ASP A 456 0.66 6.53 25.30
C ASP A 456 1.61 7.72 25.29
N ARG A 457 1.24 8.78 24.57
CA ARG A 457 1.99 10.03 24.47
C ARG A 457 2.28 10.70 25.83
N GLN A 458 1.49 10.40 26.86
CA GLN A 458 1.67 10.92 28.22
C GLN A 458 2.53 9.99 29.10
N ASP A 459 2.96 8.83 28.59
CA ASP A 459 3.79 7.90 29.34
C ASP A 459 5.21 8.48 29.53
N PRO A 460 5.71 8.63 30.77
CA PRO A 460 7.05 9.16 31.01
C PRO A 460 8.16 8.31 30.38
N ARG A 461 7.95 6.99 30.24
CA ARG A 461 8.92 6.06 29.64
C ARG A 461 9.12 6.34 28.15
N LEU A 462 8.07 6.82 27.47
CA LEU A 462 8.17 7.25 26.07
C LEU A 462 9.09 8.45 25.95
N THR A 463 8.90 9.45 26.82
CA THR A 463 9.71 10.68 26.83
C THR A 463 11.18 10.35 27.07
N GLU A 464 11.47 9.55 28.10
CA GLU A 464 12.82 9.08 28.41
C GLU A 464 13.45 8.33 27.22
N SER A 465 12.72 7.39 26.62
CA SER A 465 13.19 6.60 25.49
C SER A 465 13.52 7.48 24.26
N ARG A 466 12.68 8.48 23.98
CA ARG A 466 12.86 9.42 22.86
C ARG A 466 14.05 10.34 23.10
N GLU A 467 14.20 10.87 24.31
CA GLU A 467 15.33 11.74 24.68
C GLU A 467 16.64 10.98 24.65
N ALA A 468 16.67 9.74 25.15
CA ALA A 468 17.85 8.86 25.06
C ALA A 468 18.25 8.58 23.60
N CYS A 469 17.27 8.35 22.72
CA CYS A 469 17.50 8.17 21.29
C CYS A 469 18.16 9.42 20.67
N ARG A 470 17.60 10.60 20.93
CA ARG A 470 18.15 11.89 20.44
C ARG A 470 19.54 12.18 20.99
N ALA A 471 19.76 11.97 22.30
CA ALA A 471 21.05 12.18 22.95
C ALA A 471 22.13 11.26 22.36
N TYR A 472 21.79 9.99 22.09
CA TYR A 472 22.70 9.05 21.44
C TYR A 472 23.04 9.47 20.01
N ALA A 473 22.04 9.91 19.24
CA ALA A 473 22.22 10.42 17.87
C ALA A 473 23.21 11.59 17.81
N LEU A 474 23.03 12.58 18.68
CA LEU A 474 23.90 13.76 18.80
C LEU A 474 25.33 13.38 19.20
N LYS A 475 25.46 12.49 20.19
CA LYS A 475 26.75 12.16 20.80
C LYS A 475 27.61 11.23 19.94
N TYR A 476 27.01 10.21 19.32
CA TYR A 476 27.76 9.12 18.69
C TYR A 476 27.54 8.98 17.19
N ARG A 477 26.47 9.56 16.63
CA ARG A 477 26.13 9.39 15.20
C ARG A 477 26.34 10.64 14.34
N GLY A 478 26.90 11.71 14.90
CA GLY A 478 27.22 12.92 14.15
C GLY A 478 25.99 13.66 13.61
N VAL A 479 24.82 13.41 14.20
CA VAL A 479 23.59 14.16 13.90
C VAL A 479 23.72 15.54 14.56
N LYS A 480 23.42 16.61 13.83
CA LYS A 480 23.45 17.97 14.38
C LYS A 480 22.13 18.30 15.07
N GLN A 481 22.14 19.24 16.03
CA GLN A 481 20.93 19.64 16.77
C GLN A 481 19.85 20.18 15.84
N GLU A 482 20.26 20.91 14.80
CA GLU A 482 19.39 21.52 13.80
C GLU A 482 18.71 20.47 12.91
N GLU A 483 19.25 19.25 12.83
CA GLU A 483 18.68 18.13 12.07
C GLU A 483 17.60 17.39 12.87
N LEU A 484 17.63 17.46 14.21
CA LEU A 484 16.60 16.87 15.06
C LEU A 484 15.41 17.81 15.26
N GLN A 485 15.66 19.11 15.18
CA GLN A 485 14.68 20.18 15.33
C GLN A 485 14.94 21.25 14.27
N PRO A 486 14.58 20.99 13.01
CA PRO A 486 14.67 22.01 12.00
C PRO A 486 13.62 23.07 12.31
N HIS A 487 14.04 24.34 12.29
CA HIS A 487 13.16 25.49 12.46
C HIS A 487 13.26 26.33 11.19
N ALA A 488 12.15 26.96 10.80
CA ALA A 488 12.19 27.98 9.75
C ALA A 488 13.03 29.15 10.28
N ASN A 489 13.93 29.70 9.46
CA ASN A 489 14.72 30.84 9.88
C ASN A 489 13.83 32.07 10.08
N ALA A 490 14.22 32.98 10.97
CA ALA A 490 13.47 34.22 11.18
C ALA A 490 13.40 35.03 9.85
N GLY A 491 12.20 35.16 9.29
CA GLY A 491 11.95 35.81 7.99
C GLY A 491 11.65 34.86 6.83
N GLU A 492 11.73 33.55 7.04
CA GLU A 492 11.37 32.53 6.05
C GLU A 492 9.86 32.25 6.10
N GLU A 493 9.12 32.68 5.06
CA GLU A 493 7.69 32.38 4.96
C GLU A 493 7.49 30.92 4.54
N THR A 494 6.91 30.12 5.45
CA THR A 494 6.56 28.73 5.12
C THR A 494 5.52 28.68 3.98
N LEU A 495 5.53 27.61 3.19
CA LEU A 495 4.54 27.37 2.13
C LEU A 495 3.09 27.44 2.64
N SER A 496 2.87 27.06 3.90
CA SER A 496 1.57 27.17 4.56
C SER A 496 1.17 28.62 4.88
N HIS A 497 2.13 29.47 5.24
CA HIS A 497 1.92 30.88 5.52
C HIS A 497 1.64 31.68 4.25
N GLN A 498 2.36 31.39 3.16
CA GLN A 498 2.16 32.05 1.86
C GLN A 498 0.76 31.79 1.29
N ALA A 499 0.27 30.54 1.39
CA ALA A 499 -1.07 30.17 0.93
C ALA A 499 -2.20 30.82 1.76
N ALA A 500 -1.98 30.99 3.07
CA ALA A 500 -2.91 31.72 3.92
C ALA A 500 -2.91 33.23 3.60
N ALA A 501 -1.73 33.83 3.43
CA ALA A 501 -1.56 35.26 3.16
C ALA A 501 -2.11 35.70 1.78
N THR A 502 -1.97 34.87 0.74
CA THR A 502 -2.54 35.19 -0.60
C THR A 502 -4.07 35.25 -0.60
N THR A 503 -4.72 34.58 0.37
CA THR A 503 -6.18 34.56 0.48
C THR A 503 -6.70 35.78 1.24
N GLU A 504 -5.92 36.31 2.20
CA GLU A 504 -6.26 37.55 2.92
C GLU A 504 -6.07 38.80 2.04
N SER A 505 -5.12 38.79 1.11
CA SER A 505 -4.95 39.87 0.11
C SER A 505 -6.02 39.87 -1.00
N GLY A 506 -6.89 38.86 -1.06
CA GLY A 506 -7.96 38.73 -2.05
C GLY A 506 -9.30 39.38 -1.66
N GLN A 507 -9.41 39.91 -0.44
CA GLN A 507 -10.57 40.67 0.03
C GLN A 507 -10.18 42.12 0.30
N GLY A 508 -10.05 42.92 -0.76
CA GLY A 508 -9.95 44.37 -0.58
C GLY A 508 -9.31 45.12 -1.74
N THR A 509 -9.99 45.19 -2.88
CA THR A 509 -10.03 46.39 -3.75
C THR A 509 -11.24 46.27 -4.67
N ASP A 510 -12.39 46.71 -4.19
CA ASP A 510 -13.52 47.10 -5.04
C ASP A 510 -13.21 48.53 -5.50
N THR A 511 -12.43 48.66 -6.56
CA THR A 511 -12.22 49.94 -7.25
C THR A 511 -13.18 49.98 -8.43
N THR A 512 -14.23 50.78 -8.27
CA THR A 512 -15.10 51.28 -9.32
C THR A 512 -14.27 51.86 -10.46
N ASP A 513 -14.34 51.25 -11.64
CA ASP A 513 -13.78 51.81 -12.87
C ASP A 513 -14.96 52.19 -13.78
N GLU A 514 -15.30 53.48 -13.77
CA GLU A 514 -16.26 54.09 -14.68
C GLU A 514 -15.62 54.23 -16.07
N THR A 515 -16.28 53.64 -17.07
CA THR A 515 -16.01 53.80 -18.51
C THR A 515 -16.06 55.27 -18.97
N PRO A 516 -15.13 55.75 -19.82
CA PRO A 516 -15.23 57.05 -20.47
C PRO A 516 -15.70 56.98 -21.93
N GLY A 517 -16.49 57.98 -22.34
CA GLY A 517 -16.81 58.33 -23.73
C GLY A 517 -18.33 58.36 -23.97
N ALA A 518 -18.95 59.41 -24.51
CA ALA A 518 -18.52 60.68 -25.08
C ALA A 518 -19.72 61.64 -25.00
N ASP A 519 -19.51 62.95 -24.99
CA ASP A 519 -20.17 63.87 -25.94
C ASP A 519 -19.89 65.36 -25.61
N THR A 520 -19.20 65.96 -26.57
CA THR A 520 -19.29 67.33 -27.11
C THR A 520 -20.46 68.19 -26.64
N GLU A 521 -20.19 69.39 -26.09
CA GLU A 521 -20.32 70.69 -26.78
C GLU A 521 -20.26 71.88 -25.80
N GLN A 522 -19.37 72.83 -26.14
CA GLN A 522 -19.55 74.28 -26.19
C GLN A 522 -20.20 75.04 -25.01
N GLY A 523 -19.45 76.03 -24.50
CA GLY A 523 -20.04 77.21 -23.84
C GLY A 523 -19.19 77.88 -22.78
N ALA A 524 -18.18 78.65 -23.21
CA ALA A 524 -17.47 79.65 -22.40
C ALA A 524 -18.39 80.86 -22.04
N PRO A 525 -17.90 81.92 -21.36
CA PRO A 525 -17.14 82.01 -20.12
C PRO A 525 -17.70 83.10 -19.16
N SER A 526 -17.18 83.15 -17.93
CA SER A 526 -16.96 84.32 -17.03
C SER A 526 -16.89 83.76 -15.61
N SER A 527 -15.94 84.09 -14.74
CA SER A 527 -15.00 85.22 -14.62
C SER A 527 -13.91 84.83 -13.62
#